data_AF-A0A7C5Z4D4-F1
#
_entry.id   AF-A0A7C5Z4D4-F1
#
_cell.length_a   1.000
_cell.length_b   1.000
_cell.length_c   1.000
_cell.angle_alpha   90.00
_cell.angle_beta   90.00
_cell.angle_gamma   90.00
#
_symmetry.space_group_name_H-M   'P 1'
#
loop_
_entity.id
_entity.type
_entity.pdbx_description
1 polymer ?
#
loop_
_entity_poly.entity_id
_entity_poly.type
_entity_poly.pdbx_seq_one_letter_code
_entity_poly.pdbx_strand_id
1 'polypeptide(L)'
;MRISDPEKIRDIVEHLKREDAKGRAANRAALNDLYNGAPPWTEKEAEENHIFTNVQPLIAPRVAHEARRQLAQATMRNGRFFKVSVDLKDKSKAEIVSYEVTNRLNKTLRASMRFYEVLRGADANVVIHGRGPSMWDDRHAWCPVLLSIEDLKVPTNAYVDFS
;
A
#
# COMPACT_ATOMS: atom_id res chain seq x y z
N MET A 1 -25.11 -5.97 3.84
CA MET A 1 -26.04 -5.53 2.78
C MET A 1 -26.06 -6.59 1.69
N ARG A 2 -27.23 -7.08 1.25
CA ARG A 2 -27.32 -8.07 0.17
C ARG A 2 -27.35 -7.34 -1.16
N ILE A 3 -26.25 -7.40 -1.90
CA ILE A 3 -26.17 -6.92 -3.27
C ILE A 3 -27.05 -7.87 -4.10
N SER A 4 -28.15 -7.36 -4.64
CA SER A 4 -29.21 -8.18 -5.24
C SER A 4 -29.22 -8.18 -6.78
N ASP A 5 -28.44 -7.31 -7.42
CA ASP A 5 -28.46 -7.14 -8.88
C ASP A 5 -27.07 -7.42 -9.51
N PRO A 6 -26.89 -8.58 -10.15
CA PRO A 6 -25.63 -8.97 -10.78
C PRO A 6 -25.19 -8.04 -11.92
N GLU A 7 -26.12 -7.46 -12.67
CA GLU A 7 -25.78 -6.60 -13.81
C GLU A 7 -25.19 -5.26 -13.36
N LYS A 8 -25.69 -4.70 -12.26
CA LYS A 8 -25.09 -3.49 -11.66
C LYS A 8 -23.66 -3.73 -11.18
N ILE A 9 -23.38 -4.89 -10.58
CA ILE A 9 -22.01 -5.25 -10.18
C ILE A 9 -21.10 -5.30 -11.40
N ARG A 10 -21.57 -5.94 -12.48
CA ARG A 10 -20.82 -6.06 -13.72
C ARG A 10 -20.51 -4.69 -14.32
N ASP A 11 -21.49 -3.80 -14.39
CA ASP A 11 -21.31 -2.45 -14.92
C ASP A 11 -20.29 -1.65 -14.11
N ILE A 12 -20.36 -1.72 -12.77
CA ILE A 12 -19.36 -1.09 -11.89
C ILE A 12 -17.97 -1.68 -12.18
N VAL A 13 -17.82 -3.01 -12.17
CA VAL A 13 -16.52 -3.67 -12.40
C VAL A 13 -15.94 -3.33 -13.77
N GLU A 14 -16.76 -3.30 -14.82
CA GLU A 14 -16.32 -2.93 -16.17
C GLU A 14 -15.92 -1.45 -16.26
N HIS A 15 -16.63 -0.57 -15.56
CA HIS A 15 -16.23 0.83 -15.43
C HIS A 15 -14.85 0.96 -14.76
N LEU A 16 -14.64 0.27 -13.64
CA LEU A 16 -13.36 0.24 -12.92
C LEU A 16 -12.19 -0.23 -13.81
N LYS A 17 -12.40 -1.30 -14.59
CA LYS A 17 -11.39 -1.83 -15.52
C LYS A 17 -11.04 -0.81 -16.61
N ARG A 18 -12.04 -0.14 -17.20
CA ARG A 18 -11.82 0.84 -18.26
C ARG A 18 -11.06 2.06 -17.75
N GLU A 19 -11.37 2.54 -16.55
CA GLU A 19 -10.63 3.66 -15.96
C GLU A 19 -9.19 3.30 -15.58
N ASP A 20 -8.95 2.05 -15.17
CA ASP A 20 -7.58 1.58 -14.91
C ASP A 20 -6.74 1.50 -16.19
N ALA A 21 -7.32 0.94 -17.27
CA ALA A 21 -6.67 0.78 -18.55
C ALA A 21 -6.34 2.10 -19.27
N LYS A 22 -7.15 3.15 -19.07
CA LYS A 22 -7.00 4.45 -19.76
C LYS A 22 -5.79 5.29 -19.34
N GLY A 23 -5.01 4.88 -18.34
CA GLY A 23 -3.75 5.56 -18.01
C GLY A 23 -3.08 5.15 -16.70
N ARG A 24 -3.82 4.56 -15.75
CA ARG A 24 -3.23 4.14 -14.47
C ARG A 24 -2.28 2.97 -14.64
N ALA A 25 -2.66 1.97 -15.43
CA ALA A 25 -1.82 0.82 -15.71
C ALA A 25 -0.51 1.22 -16.40
N ALA A 26 -0.57 2.06 -17.43
CA ALA A 26 0.62 2.55 -18.13
C ALA A 26 1.55 3.37 -17.22
N ASN A 27 0.99 4.25 -16.38
CA ASN A 27 1.78 5.05 -15.43
C ASN A 27 2.42 4.18 -14.35
N ARG A 28 1.73 3.15 -13.86
CA ARG A 28 2.31 2.17 -12.90
C ARG A 28 3.45 1.39 -13.55
N ALA A 29 3.29 0.95 -14.80
CA ALA A 29 4.34 0.26 -15.54
C ALA A 29 5.57 1.16 -15.71
N ALA A 30 5.39 2.41 -16.16
CA ALA A 30 6.48 3.36 -16.30
C ALA A 30 7.22 3.66 -14.97
N LEU A 31 6.47 3.76 -13.86
CA LEU A 31 7.07 3.89 -12.53
C LEU A 31 7.85 2.63 -12.14
N ASN A 32 7.27 1.44 -12.33
CA ASN A 32 7.95 0.18 -12.05
C ASN A 32 9.24 0.06 -12.86
N ASP A 33 9.21 0.40 -14.15
CA ASP A 33 10.37 0.38 -15.03
C ASP A 33 11.46 1.35 -14.52
N LEU A 34 11.08 2.57 -14.15
CA LEU A 34 12.00 3.56 -13.58
C LEU A 34 12.69 3.05 -12.29
N TYR A 35 11.92 2.44 -11.39
CA TYR A 35 12.43 1.95 -10.10
C TYR A 35 13.09 0.56 -10.18
N ASN A 36 12.92 -0.18 -11.28
CA ASN A 36 13.61 -1.43 -11.57
C ASN A 36 14.88 -1.24 -12.40
N GLY A 37 15.22 0.01 -12.77
CA GLY A 37 16.45 0.31 -13.50
C GLY A 37 16.33 0.14 -15.01
N ALA A 38 15.11 0.17 -15.55
CA ALA A 38 14.91 0.20 -16.99
C ALA A 38 15.59 1.43 -17.61
N PRO A 39 16.12 1.30 -18.84
CA PRO A 39 16.71 2.44 -19.55
C PRO A 39 15.68 3.57 -19.71
N PRO A 40 16.05 4.84 -19.44
CA PRO A 40 15.12 5.96 -19.44
C PRO A 40 14.61 6.35 -20.84
N TRP A 41 15.38 6.04 -21.89
CA TRP A 41 14.99 6.34 -23.28
C TRP A 41 14.59 5.07 -24.02
N THR A 42 13.69 5.21 -24.98
CA THR A 42 13.49 4.16 -25.99
C THR A 42 14.68 4.13 -26.96
N GLU A 43 14.84 3.02 -27.71
CA GLU A 43 15.93 2.91 -28.70
C GLU A 43 15.87 4.04 -29.75
N LYS A 44 14.68 4.39 -30.23
CA LYS A 44 14.48 5.50 -31.18
C LYS A 44 14.88 6.85 -30.61
N GLU A 45 14.46 7.14 -29.37
CA GLU A 45 14.83 8.40 -28.71
C GLU A 45 16.34 8.45 -28.44
N ALA A 46 16.97 7.32 -28.14
CA ALA A 46 18.42 7.25 -27.97
C ALA A 46 19.15 7.53 -29.29
N GLU A 47 18.68 6.97 -30.42
CA GLU A 47 19.22 7.25 -31.75
C GLU A 47 19.05 8.72 -32.16
N GLU A 48 17.85 9.29 -31.97
CA GLU A 48 17.55 10.69 -32.31
C GLU A 48 18.34 11.69 -31.47
N ASN A 49 18.64 11.38 -30.21
CA ASN A 49 19.41 12.23 -29.31
C ASN A 49 20.92 11.90 -29.29
N HIS A 50 21.40 11.03 -30.18
CA HIS A 50 22.79 10.60 -30.25
C HIS A 50 23.35 10.04 -28.92
N ILE A 51 22.51 9.32 -28.17
CA ILE A 51 22.87 8.67 -26.91
C ILE A 51 23.42 7.29 -27.21
N PHE A 52 24.75 7.15 -27.11
CA PHE A 52 25.44 5.89 -27.39
C PHE A 52 25.22 4.79 -26.33
N THR A 53 25.02 5.19 -25.07
CA THR A 53 24.87 4.25 -23.95
C THR A 53 23.67 4.65 -23.09
N ASN A 54 22.55 3.98 -23.31
CA ASN A 54 21.30 4.21 -22.58
C ASN A 54 21.27 3.37 -21.29
N VAL A 55 21.78 3.94 -20.19
CA VAL A 55 21.86 3.25 -18.89
C VAL A 55 21.25 4.11 -17.80
N GLN A 56 20.42 3.49 -16.95
CA GLN A 56 19.88 4.11 -15.76
C GLN A 56 20.90 4.03 -14.61
N PRO A 57 21.42 5.15 -14.06
CA PRO A 57 22.38 5.16 -12.93
C PRO A 57 21.82 4.67 -11.58
N LEU A 58 20.67 3.99 -11.57
CA LEU A 58 19.99 3.45 -10.38
C LEU A 58 19.69 4.49 -9.29
N ILE A 59 19.61 5.78 -9.66
CA ILE A 59 19.30 6.86 -8.72
C ILE A 59 17.90 6.66 -8.13
N ALA A 60 16.90 6.38 -8.98
CA ALA A 60 15.53 6.12 -8.55
C ALA A 60 15.43 4.92 -7.56
N PRO A 61 15.95 3.72 -7.87
CA PRO A 61 15.99 2.61 -6.92
C PRO A 61 16.65 2.98 -5.57
N ARG A 62 17.76 3.74 -5.61
CA ARG A 62 18.46 4.17 -4.40
C ARG A 62 17.60 5.12 -3.55
N VAL A 63 16.98 6.11 -4.17
CA VAL A 63 16.09 7.07 -3.50
C VAL A 63 14.88 6.35 -2.90
N ALA A 64 14.28 5.42 -3.63
CA ALA A 64 13.18 4.60 -3.10
C ALA A 64 13.62 3.77 -1.89
N HIS A 65 14.80 3.15 -1.93
CA HIS A 65 15.32 2.39 -0.80
C HIS A 65 15.52 3.27 0.44
N GLU A 66 16.05 4.49 0.26
CA GLU A 66 16.22 5.44 1.36
C GLU A 66 14.88 5.93 1.92
N ALA A 67 13.93 6.29 1.05
CA ALA A 67 12.58 6.70 1.46
C ALA A 67 11.86 5.59 2.23
N ARG A 68 11.95 4.34 1.77
CA ARG A 68 11.40 3.17 2.48
C ARG A 68 12.02 3.00 3.86
N ARG A 69 13.34 3.19 3.97
CA ARG A 69 14.03 3.12 5.27
C ARG A 69 13.52 4.20 6.23
N GLN A 70 13.35 5.44 5.75
CA GLN A 70 12.81 6.53 6.57
C GLN A 70 11.37 6.24 7.02
N LEU A 71 10.53 5.74 6.12
CA LEU A 71 9.14 5.41 6.43
C LEU A 71 9.05 4.25 7.44
N ALA A 72 9.81 3.17 7.22
CA ALA A 72 9.89 2.05 8.14
C ALA A 72 10.38 2.47 9.53
N GLN A 73 11.36 3.39 9.60
CA GLN A 73 11.78 3.95 10.88
C GLN A 73 10.65 4.75 11.55
N ALA A 74 9.91 5.58 10.81
CA ALA A 74 8.79 6.33 11.38
C ALA A 74 7.67 5.41 11.91
N THR A 75 7.34 4.34 11.18
CA THR A 75 6.24 3.42 11.52
C THR A 75 6.63 2.41 12.60
N MET A 76 7.90 2.00 12.68
CA MET A 76 8.35 0.92 13.59
C MET A 76 9.07 1.39 14.85
N ARG A 77 9.61 2.63 14.90
CA ARG A 77 10.48 3.09 16.00
C ARG A 77 9.81 3.20 17.36
N ASN A 78 8.50 3.45 17.42
CA ASN A 78 7.82 3.70 18.70
C ASN A 78 7.47 2.44 19.50
N GLY A 79 7.73 1.24 18.97
CA GLY A 79 7.40 -0.02 19.64
C GLY A 79 5.91 -0.25 19.90
N ARG A 80 5.06 0.70 19.50
CA ARG A 80 3.61 0.68 19.56
C ARG A 80 3.10 1.18 18.22
N PHE A 81 2.43 0.30 17.48
CA PHE A 81 1.74 0.61 16.24
C PHE A 81 0.44 1.39 16.49
N PHE A 82 -0.21 1.16 17.63
CA PHE A 82 -1.43 1.86 18.03
C PHE A 82 -1.57 1.97 19.55
N LYS A 83 -2.52 2.80 19.99
CA LYS A 83 -2.99 2.90 21.37
C LYS A 83 -4.48 2.56 21.42
N VAL A 84 -4.86 1.70 22.36
CA VAL A 84 -6.26 1.41 22.67
C VAL A 84 -6.69 2.27 23.85
N SER A 85 -7.86 2.88 23.74
CA SER A 85 -8.52 3.59 24.84
C SER A 85 -9.82 2.86 25.16
N VAL A 86 -9.96 2.39 26.39
CA VAL A 86 -11.18 1.74 26.88
C VAL A 86 -12.00 2.76 27.64
N ASP A 87 -13.29 2.81 27.33
CA ASP A 87 -14.23 3.67 28.04
C ASP A 87 -14.86 2.90 29.21
N LEU A 88 -14.32 3.12 30.42
CA LEU A 88 -14.89 2.62 31.68
C LEU A 88 -15.23 3.80 32.58
N LYS A 89 -16.31 3.67 33.36
CA LYS A 89 -16.76 4.69 34.32
C LYS A 89 -15.68 5.09 35.33
N ASP A 90 -14.84 4.14 35.73
CA ASP A 90 -13.69 4.37 36.59
C ASP A 90 -12.45 4.65 35.73
N LYS A 91 -12.01 5.92 35.72
CA LYS A 91 -10.89 6.40 34.91
C LYS A 91 -9.57 5.69 35.24
N SER A 92 -9.33 5.37 36.51
CA SER A 92 -8.09 4.70 36.93
C SER A 92 -8.04 3.28 36.37
N LYS A 93 -9.16 2.56 36.45
CA LYS A 93 -9.27 1.23 35.83
C LYS A 93 -9.23 1.29 34.31
N ALA A 94 -9.86 2.29 33.70
CA ALA A 94 -9.82 2.50 32.25
C ALA A 94 -8.38 2.62 31.73
N GLU A 95 -7.53 3.40 32.43
CA GLU A 95 -6.13 3.60 32.07
C GLU A 95 -5.32 2.31 32.18
N ILE A 96 -5.46 1.57 33.29
CA ILE A 96 -4.76 0.29 33.51
C ILE A 96 -5.12 -0.71 32.41
N VAL A 97 -6.42 -0.89 32.13
CA VAL A 97 -6.89 -1.85 31.11
C VAL A 97 -6.43 -1.41 29.71
N SER A 98 -6.52 -0.12 29.39
CA SER A 98 -6.05 0.44 28.12
C SER A 98 -4.57 0.17 27.89
N TYR A 99 -3.74 0.39 28.92
CA TYR A 99 -2.31 0.12 28.89
C TYR A 99 -2.02 -1.36 28.64
N GLU A 100 -2.67 -2.25 29.40
CA GLU A 100 -2.44 -3.70 29.30
C GLU A 100 -2.83 -4.25 27.92
N VAL A 101 -4.03 -3.89 27.43
CA VAL A 101 -4.51 -4.30 26.09
C VAL A 101 -3.57 -3.78 25.01
N THR A 102 -3.20 -2.49 25.07
CA THR A 102 -2.28 -1.88 24.11
C THR A 102 -0.94 -2.61 24.08
N ASN A 103 -0.33 -2.90 25.23
CA ASN A 103 0.98 -3.53 25.25
C ASN A 103 0.94 -4.98 24.77
N ARG A 104 -0.08 -5.75 25.15
CA ARG A 104 -0.25 -7.13 24.70
C ARG A 104 -0.39 -7.21 23.19
N LEU A 105 -1.29 -6.42 22.60
CA LEU A 105 -1.51 -6.44 21.16
C LEU A 105 -0.27 -6.00 20.39
N ASN A 106 0.35 -4.89 20.79
CA ASN A 106 1.58 -4.41 20.14
C ASN A 106 2.76 -5.38 20.29
N LYS A 107 2.85 -6.14 21.39
CA LYS A 107 3.85 -7.20 21.54
C LYS A 107 3.63 -8.33 20.54
N THR A 108 2.39 -8.78 20.38
CA THR A 108 2.03 -9.82 19.40
C THR A 108 2.33 -9.38 17.97
N LEU A 109 1.97 -8.16 17.62
CA LEU A 109 2.24 -7.61 16.29
C LEU A 109 3.74 -7.50 16.00
N ARG A 110 4.53 -7.04 16.96
CA ARG A 110 6.00 -6.92 16.82
C ARG A 110 6.68 -8.26 16.62
N ALA A 111 6.18 -9.31 17.27
CA ALA A 111 6.71 -10.65 17.12
C ALA A 111 6.32 -11.31 15.78
N SER A 112 5.34 -10.75 15.06
CA SER A 112 4.84 -11.35 13.83
C SER A 112 5.57 -10.84 12.60
N MET A 113 6.37 -11.74 12.01
CA MET A 113 7.01 -11.51 10.72
C MET A 113 5.98 -11.27 9.60
N ARG A 114 4.82 -11.91 9.66
CA ARG A 114 3.74 -11.68 8.67
C ARG A 114 3.28 -10.23 8.67
N PHE A 115 3.07 -9.65 9.86
CA PHE A 115 2.66 -8.26 9.98
C PHE A 115 3.78 -7.29 9.56
N TYR A 116 5.03 -7.65 9.88
CA TYR A 116 6.21 -6.90 9.45
C TYR A 116 6.30 -6.79 7.92
N GLU A 117 6.14 -7.91 7.20
CA GLU A 117 6.20 -7.92 5.73
C GLU A 117 5.05 -7.14 5.08
N VAL A 118 3.86 -7.17 5.68
CA VAL A 118 2.73 -6.35 5.23
C VAL A 118 3.07 -4.87 5.33
N LEU A 119 3.61 -4.40 6.46
CA LEU A 119 4.02 -3.01 6.63
C LEU A 119 5.13 -2.63 5.65
N ARG A 120 6.17 -3.48 5.51
CA ARG A 120 7.28 -3.25 4.61
C ARG A 120 6.85 -3.17 3.14
N GLY A 121 5.88 -3.98 2.75
CA GLY A 121 5.29 -3.98 1.42
C GLY A 121 4.38 -2.77 1.18
N ALA A 122 3.57 -2.40 2.18
CA ALA A 122 2.74 -1.20 2.11
C ALA A 122 3.61 0.06 1.97
N ASP A 123 4.69 0.16 2.76
CA ASP A 123 5.67 1.24 2.66
C ASP A 123 6.33 1.30 1.27
N ALA A 124 6.65 0.16 0.68
CA ALA A 124 7.19 0.09 -0.68
C ALA A 124 6.20 0.64 -1.72
N ASN A 125 4.94 0.21 -1.63
CA ASN A 125 3.89 0.64 -2.53
C ASN A 125 3.56 2.13 -2.35
N VAL A 126 3.61 2.66 -1.12
CA VAL A 126 3.48 4.10 -0.85
C VAL A 126 4.62 4.89 -1.47
N VAL A 127 5.86 4.44 -1.34
CA VAL A 127 7.02 5.15 -1.89
C VAL A 127 6.98 5.21 -3.42
N ILE A 128 6.58 4.13 -4.08
CA ILE A 128 6.61 4.04 -5.55
C ILE A 128 5.33 4.64 -6.17
N HIS A 129 4.16 4.33 -5.62
CA HIS A 129 2.86 4.62 -6.24
C HIS A 129 1.97 5.55 -5.41
N GLY A 130 2.43 6.00 -4.23
CA GLY A 130 1.67 6.85 -3.32
C GLY A 130 0.56 6.13 -2.54
N ARG A 131 0.37 4.82 -2.76
CA ARG A 131 -0.71 4.02 -2.14
C ARG A 131 -0.20 2.66 -1.73
N GLY A 132 -0.45 2.23 -0.50
CA GLY A 132 -0.12 0.89 0.02
C GLY A 132 -1.36 0.11 0.41
N PRO A 133 -2.12 -0.45 -0.55
CA PRO A 133 -3.36 -1.14 -0.24
C PRO A 133 -3.10 -2.46 0.49
N SER A 134 -4.01 -2.77 1.42
CA SER A 134 -4.05 -4.05 2.12
C SER A 134 -5.49 -4.48 2.29
N MET A 135 -5.73 -5.78 2.38
CA MET A 135 -7.07 -6.35 2.47
C MET A 135 -7.19 -7.34 3.63
N TRP A 136 -8.38 -7.39 4.22
CA TRP A 136 -8.78 -8.41 5.18
C TRP A 136 -9.76 -9.35 4.52
N ASP A 137 -9.27 -10.53 4.13
CA ASP A 137 -10.08 -11.54 3.43
C ASP A 137 -11.08 -12.21 4.37
N ASP A 138 -10.76 -12.21 5.67
CA ASP A 138 -11.56 -12.79 6.73
C ASP A 138 -11.78 -11.77 7.84
N ARG A 139 -13.04 -11.65 8.27
CA ARG A 139 -13.47 -10.84 9.44
C ARG A 139 -12.77 -11.24 10.74
N HIS A 140 -12.24 -12.46 10.83
CA HIS A 140 -11.50 -12.97 11.98
C HIS A 140 -9.98 -12.85 11.82
N ALA A 141 -9.48 -12.44 10.65
CA ALA A 141 -8.06 -12.21 10.46
C ALA A 141 -7.61 -10.95 11.20
N TRP A 142 -6.62 -11.11 12.08
CA TRP A 142 -6.01 -9.98 12.79
C TRP A 142 -4.98 -9.23 11.92
N CYS A 143 -4.38 -9.93 10.94
CA CYS A 143 -3.36 -9.39 10.02
C CYS A 143 -3.95 -9.31 8.61
N PRO A 144 -3.88 -8.14 7.93
CA PRO A 144 -4.26 -8.07 6.54
C PRO A 144 -3.24 -8.79 5.64
N VAL A 145 -3.58 -8.90 4.38
CA VAL A 145 -2.70 -9.31 3.29
C VAL A 145 -2.38 -8.06 2.46
N LEU A 146 -1.13 -7.95 2.02
CA LEU A 146 -0.73 -6.87 1.11
C LEU A 146 -1.40 -7.10 -0.25
N LEU A 147 -2.06 -6.08 -0.77
CA LEU A 147 -2.60 -6.11 -2.13
C LEU A 147 -1.59 -5.47 -3.07
N SER A 148 -1.36 -6.09 -4.24
CA SER A 148 -0.56 -5.44 -5.28
C SER A 148 -1.30 -4.19 -5.77
N ILE A 149 -0.55 -3.13 -6.10
CA ILE A 149 -1.16 -1.92 -6.65
C ILE A 149 -1.85 -2.19 -7.99
N GLU A 150 -1.40 -3.22 -8.71
CA GLU A 150 -1.94 -3.69 -9.99
C GLU A 150 -3.32 -4.33 -9.84
N ASP A 151 -3.54 -4.99 -8.70
CA ASP A 151 -4.82 -5.60 -8.35
C ASP A 151 -5.82 -4.58 -7.79
N LEU A 152 -5.34 -3.42 -7.35
CA LEU A 152 -6.18 -2.33 -6.84
C LEU A 152 -6.82 -1.53 -7.98
N LYS A 153 -8.07 -1.86 -8.30
CA LYS A 153 -8.87 -1.20 -9.36
C LYS A 153 -9.79 -0.08 -8.86
N VAL A 154 -9.78 0.20 -7.55
CA VAL A 154 -10.63 1.24 -6.96
C VAL A 154 -10.30 2.62 -7.54
N PRO A 155 -11.28 3.43 -7.99
CA PRO A 155 -11.03 4.76 -8.53
C PRO A 155 -10.68 5.74 -7.42
N THR A 156 -9.94 6.79 -7.78
CA THR A 156 -9.73 7.92 -6.88
C THR A 156 -11.03 8.74 -6.85
N ASN A 157 -11.50 9.17 -5.67
CA ASN A 157 -12.77 9.91 -5.50
C ASN A 157 -14.04 9.14 -5.92
N ALA A 158 -14.03 7.80 -5.87
CA ALA A 158 -15.26 7.04 -5.97
C ALA A 158 -16.06 7.21 -4.67
N TYR A 159 -17.15 7.98 -4.73
CA TYR A 159 -18.26 7.90 -3.78
C TYR A 159 -19.12 6.64 -4.00
N VAL A 160 -18.67 5.74 -4.88
CA VAL A 160 -19.33 4.47 -5.16
C VAL A 160 -18.94 3.53 -4.04
N ASP A 161 -19.75 3.50 -2.99
CA ASP A 161 -19.69 2.40 -2.04
C ASP A 161 -20.49 1.22 -2.59
N PHE A 162 -20.27 0.03 -2.01
CA PHE A 162 -21.06 -1.16 -2.33
C PHE A 162 -22.31 -1.26 -1.42
N SER A 163 -22.83 -0.11 -0.95
CA SER A 163 -24.12 -0.02 -0.25
C SER A 163 -25.28 0.15 -1.24
#